data_AF-A0A6L3XVV6-F1
#
_entry.id   AF-A0A6L3XVV6-F1
#
_cell.length_a   1.000
_cell.length_b   1.000
_cell.length_c   1.000
_cell.angle_alpha   90.00
_cell.angle_beta   90.00
_cell.angle_gamma   90.00
#
_symmetry.space_group_name_H-M   'P 1'
#
loop_
_entity.id
_entity.type
_entity.pdbx_description
1 polymer ?
#
loop_
_entity_poly.entity_id
_entity_poly.type
_entity_poly.pdbx_seq_one_letter_code
_entity_poly.pdbx_strand_id
1 'polypeptide(L)'
;HWHRNVYAPLKYSVAEIFDSIDLTQRLMDEQQQQVKDDIAQLLNKDWRAAISSCELLLSETSGTLRELQDTLEAAGDKLQANLLRIQDATMAHDDLHFIDRLVFDLQSKLDRIISWGQQSIDLWIGYDRHVHKFIRTAIDMDKNRVFAQRLRQSVQTYFDAPWALTYANADRLLDMRDEEMALRDEEVTGELPPDLEYEEFNEIREQLAAMIEEQLAVYKTRQAPLDLGLVVRDYLAQYPRARHFDVARIVVDQAVRLGIAQADFTGLPPKWQPINDYGAKVQAHVIDKY
;
A
#
# COMPACT_ATOMS: atom_id res chain seq x y z
N HIS A 1 43.71 -21.03 20.42
CA HIS A 1 43.98 -20.62 19.03
C HIS A 1 43.27 -19.30 18.70
N TRP A 2 41.94 -19.25 18.76
CA TRP A 2 41.09 -18.07 18.49
C TRP A 2 41.53 -16.77 19.19
N HIS A 3 41.81 -16.82 20.50
CA HIS A 3 42.20 -15.61 21.24
C HIS A 3 43.54 -15.01 20.77
N ARG A 4 44.55 -15.85 20.50
CA ARG A 4 45.91 -15.40 20.14
C ARG A 4 46.08 -15.08 18.66
N ASN A 5 45.43 -15.84 17.77
CA ASN A 5 45.69 -15.78 16.33
C ASN A 5 44.61 -15.06 15.54
N VAL A 6 43.41 -14.86 16.11
CA VAL A 6 42.30 -14.18 15.42
C VAL A 6 41.96 -12.91 16.18
N TYR A 7 41.59 -13.02 17.46
CA TYR A 7 41.18 -11.86 18.26
C TYR A 7 42.32 -10.85 18.47
N ALA A 8 43.48 -11.30 18.95
CA ALA A 8 44.58 -10.37 19.26
C ALA A 8 45.08 -9.57 18.03
N PRO A 9 45.27 -10.17 16.83
CA PRO A 9 45.61 -9.39 15.63
C PRO A 9 44.51 -8.41 15.22
N LEU A 10 43.24 -8.82 15.27
CA LEU A 10 42.13 -7.92 14.95
C LEU A 10 42.05 -6.74 15.93
N LYS A 11 42.20 -7.01 17.23
CA LYS A 11 41.98 -6.01 18.29
C LYS A 11 43.15 -5.05 18.44
N TYR A 12 44.37 -5.54 18.37
CA TYR A 12 45.57 -4.75 18.72
C TYR A 12 46.40 -4.31 17.51
N SER A 13 46.08 -4.81 16.31
CA SER A 13 46.77 -4.39 15.09
C SER A 13 45.79 -3.81 14.08
N VAL A 14 44.78 -4.57 13.64
CA VAL A 14 43.84 -4.08 12.61
C VAL A 14 43.03 -2.88 13.12
N ALA A 15 42.49 -2.96 14.34
CA ALA A 15 41.73 -1.85 14.92
C ALA A 15 42.57 -0.56 15.05
N GLU A 16 43.79 -0.67 15.55
CA GLU A 16 44.72 0.45 15.70
C GLU A 16 45.11 1.07 14.35
N ILE A 17 45.32 0.24 13.32
CA ILE A 17 45.57 0.74 11.96
C ILE A 17 44.34 1.49 11.43
N PHE A 18 43.12 0.97 11.66
CA PHE A 18 41.89 1.68 11.27
C PHE A 18 41.70 2.98 12.05
N ASP A 19 42.05 3.03 13.34
CA ASP A 19 42.09 4.28 14.11
C ASP A 19 43.09 5.28 13.53
N SER A 20 44.28 4.82 13.13
CA SER A 20 45.28 5.68 12.51
C SER A 20 44.85 6.20 11.14
N ILE A 21 44.13 5.39 10.35
CA ILE A 21 43.55 5.84 9.07
C ILE A 21 42.47 6.90 9.33
N ASP A 22 41.53 6.66 10.26
CA ASP A 22 40.50 7.65 10.63
C ASP A 22 41.12 8.97 11.09
N LEU A 23 42.18 8.91 11.90
CA LEU A 23 42.91 10.11 12.32
C LEU A 23 43.54 10.86 11.13
N THR A 24 44.13 10.12 10.18
CA THR A 24 44.73 10.72 8.98
C THR A 24 43.68 11.37 8.09
N GLN A 25 42.48 10.79 8.00
CA GLN A 25 41.34 11.39 7.29
C GLN A 25 40.89 12.71 7.95
N ARG A 26 40.85 12.77 9.28
CA ARG A 26 40.55 14.04 10.00
C ARG A 26 41.62 15.11 9.80
N LEU A 27 42.89 14.72 9.72
CA LEU A 27 43.97 15.64 9.35
C LEU A 27 43.78 16.17 7.92
N MET A 28 43.27 15.33 7.02
CA MET A 28 42.91 15.76 5.66
C MET A 28 41.74 16.75 5.68
N ASP A 29 40.73 16.57 6.54
CA ASP A 29 39.65 17.56 6.73
C ASP A 29 40.21 18.92 7.19
N GLU A 30 41.15 18.93 8.14
CA GLU A 30 41.83 20.16 8.58
C GLU A 30 42.63 20.81 7.46
N GLN A 31 43.35 20.02 6.66
CA GLN A 31 44.07 20.50 5.49
C GLN A 31 43.11 21.12 4.47
N GLN A 32 41.96 20.48 4.19
CA GLN A 32 40.95 21.04 3.29
C GLN A 32 40.42 22.39 3.78
N GLN A 33 40.20 22.56 5.10
CA GLN A 33 39.80 23.85 5.66
C GLN A 33 40.89 24.90 5.53
N GLN A 34 42.16 24.54 5.80
CA GLN A 34 43.28 25.45 5.61
C GLN A 34 43.38 25.93 4.16
N VAL A 35 43.22 25.03 3.17
CA VAL A 35 43.23 25.40 1.75
C VAL A 35 42.07 26.35 1.41
N LYS A 36 40.88 26.16 2.00
CA LYS A 36 39.74 27.08 1.81
C LYS A 36 40.08 28.48 2.33
N ASP A 37 40.68 28.57 3.50
CA ASP A 37 41.09 29.83 4.10
C ASP A 37 42.19 30.51 3.28
N ASP A 38 43.16 29.74 2.78
CA ASP A 38 44.23 30.23 1.91
C ASP A 38 43.65 30.81 0.61
N ILE A 39 42.72 30.09 -0.04
CA ILE A 39 42.00 30.57 -1.23
C ILE A 39 41.25 31.88 -0.90
N ALA A 40 40.51 31.93 0.21
CA ALA A 40 39.77 33.12 0.60
C ALA A 40 40.70 34.33 0.83
N GLN A 41 41.85 34.13 1.48
CA GLN A 41 42.85 35.17 1.71
C GLN A 41 43.53 35.62 0.41
N LEU A 42 43.89 34.69 -0.47
CA LEU A 42 44.48 34.98 -1.78
C LEU A 42 43.52 35.82 -2.62
N LEU A 43 42.25 35.42 -2.69
CA LEU A 43 41.22 36.19 -3.39
C LEU A 43 40.96 37.55 -2.73
N ASN A 44 41.06 37.67 -1.42
CA ASN A 44 40.83 38.95 -0.76
C ASN A 44 41.98 39.96 -0.99
N LYS A 45 43.22 39.50 -1.13
CA LYS A 45 44.37 40.38 -1.42
C LYS A 45 44.41 40.77 -2.89
N ASP A 46 44.54 39.79 -3.79
CA ASP A 46 44.81 40.01 -5.21
C ASP A 46 44.05 39.01 -6.09
N TRP A 47 42.71 39.09 -6.06
CA TRP A 47 41.81 38.15 -6.74
C TRP A 47 42.11 37.78 -8.20
N ARG A 48 42.79 38.62 -8.99
CA ARG A 48 43.11 38.35 -10.40
C ARG A 48 44.42 37.60 -10.55
N ALA A 49 45.45 37.98 -9.79
CA ALA A 49 46.72 37.26 -9.76
C ALA A 49 46.60 35.94 -8.99
N ALA A 50 45.64 35.86 -8.07
CA ALA A 50 45.36 34.68 -7.26
C ALA A 50 44.63 33.55 -7.99
N ILE A 51 43.99 33.79 -9.16
CA ILE A 51 43.16 32.78 -9.85
C ILE A 51 43.98 31.52 -10.11
N SER A 52 45.15 31.65 -10.76
CA SER A 52 46.01 30.50 -11.07
C SER A 52 46.49 29.76 -9.83
N SER A 53 46.77 30.49 -8.75
CA SER A 53 47.17 29.89 -7.47
C SER A 53 46.02 29.14 -6.81
N CYS A 54 44.80 29.67 -6.89
CA CYS A 54 43.60 29.00 -6.36
C CYS A 54 43.27 27.74 -7.18
N GLU A 55 43.34 27.81 -8.50
CA GLU A 55 43.15 26.64 -9.38
C GLU A 55 44.17 25.53 -9.09
N LEU A 56 45.43 25.90 -8.84
CA LEU A 56 46.47 24.94 -8.44
C LEU A 56 46.12 24.25 -7.11
N LEU A 57 45.79 25.03 -6.08
CA LEU A 57 45.42 24.50 -4.76
C LEU A 57 44.18 23.59 -4.82
N LEU A 58 43.18 23.98 -5.61
CA LEU A 58 41.97 23.18 -5.84
C LEU A 58 42.29 21.86 -6.56
N SER A 59 43.09 21.92 -7.62
CA SER A 59 43.49 20.74 -8.40
C SER A 59 44.36 19.78 -7.59
N GLU A 60 45.33 20.29 -6.84
CA GLU A 60 46.24 19.49 -6.02
C GLU A 60 45.46 18.75 -4.93
N THR A 61 44.61 19.47 -4.19
CA THR A 61 43.78 18.86 -3.13
C THR A 61 42.79 17.84 -3.72
N SER A 62 42.21 18.12 -4.90
CA SER A 62 41.33 17.17 -5.59
C SER A 62 42.08 15.88 -5.97
N GLY A 63 43.32 16.02 -6.45
CA GLY A 63 44.20 14.90 -6.78
C GLY A 63 44.50 14.05 -5.55
N THR A 64 44.92 14.67 -4.44
CA THR A 64 45.20 13.96 -3.18
C THR A 64 43.98 13.21 -2.66
N LEU A 65 42.80 13.82 -2.65
CA LEU A 65 41.56 13.15 -2.22
C LEU A 65 41.23 11.94 -3.10
N ARG A 66 41.41 12.08 -4.42
CA ARG A 66 41.15 10.99 -5.36
C ARG A 66 42.11 9.83 -5.15
N GLU A 67 43.40 10.10 -5.03
CA GLU A 67 44.42 9.08 -4.80
C GLU A 67 44.19 8.32 -3.48
N LEU A 68 43.82 9.03 -2.41
CA LEU A 68 43.47 8.42 -1.13
C LEU A 68 42.23 7.52 -1.25
N GLN A 69 41.17 7.99 -1.91
CA GLN A 69 39.95 7.20 -2.10
C GLN A 69 40.20 5.97 -2.98
N ASP A 70 40.93 6.10 -4.08
CA ASP A 70 41.26 4.98 -4.97
C ASP A 70 42.06 3.90 -4.22
N THR A 71 42.96 4.31 -3.33
CA THR A 71 43.73 3.39 -2.48
C THR A 71 42.83 2.67 -1.47
N LEU A 72 41.89 3.39 -0.84
CA LEU A 72 40.94 2.84 0.12
C LEU A 72 39.96 1.87 -0.54
N GLU A 73 39.41 2.21 -1.71
CA GLU A 73 38.51 1.33 -2.48
C GLU A 73 39.22 0.06 -2.95
N ALA A 74 40.44 0.18 -3.49
CA ALA A 74 41.20 -0.97 -4.00
C ALA A 74 41.57 -2.01 -2.92
N ALA A 75 41.74 -1.56 -1.67
CA ALA A 75 42.04 -2.42 -0.52
C ALA A 75 40.78 -2.82 0.26
N GLY A 76 39.74 -1.98 0.25
CA GLY A 76 38.52 -2.11 1.04
C GLY A 76 37.80 -3.44 0.82
N ASP A 77 37.51 -3.79 -0.43
CA ASP A 77 36.79 -5.02 -0.76
C ASP A 77 37.53 -6.28 -0.29
N LYS A 78 38.87 -6.28 -0.39
CA LYS A 78 39.70 -7.42 0.04
C LYS A 78 39.71 -7.55 1.56
N LEU A 79 39.77 -6.44 2.28
CA LEU A 79 39.70 -6.40 3.74
C LEU A 79 38.31 -6.86 4.22
N GLN A 80 37.25 -6.35 3.60
CA GLN A 80 35.87 -6.71 3.91
C GLN A 80 35.61 -8.21 3.65
N ALA A 81 36.09 -8.75 2.53
CA ALA A 81 35.98 -10.18 2.24
C ALA A 81 36.69 -11.04 3.30
N ASN A 82 37.85 -10.62 3.80
CA ASN A 82 38.55 -11.35 4.85
C ASN A 82 37.83 -11.26 6.21
N LEU A 83 37.27 -10.10 6.55
CA LEU A 83 36.45 -9.94 7.76
C LEU A 83 35.19 -10.81 7.68
N LEU A 84 34.52 -10.85 6.54
CA LEU A 84 33.35 -11.70 6.31
C LEU A 84 33.69 -13.19 6.46
N ARG A 85 34.83 -13.64 5.94
CA ARG A 85 35.29 -15.03 6.14
C ARG A 85 35.54 -15.38 7.60
N ILE A 86 36.03 -14.42 8.40
CA ILE A 86 36.20 -14.62 9.85
C ILE A 86 34.83 -14.69 10.52
N GLN A 87 33.90 -13.81 10.13
CA GLN A 87 32.53 -13.79 10.62
C GLN A 87 31.83 -15.13 10.38
N ASP A 88 31.85 -15.64 9.14
CA ASP A 88 31.28 -16.93 8.75
C ASP A 88 31.85 -18.08 9.60
N ALA A 89 33.16 -18.06 9.86
CA ALA A 89 33.83 -19.07 10.68
C ALA A 89 33.46 -18.99 12.17
N THR A 90 33.07 -17.81 12.67
CA THR A 90 32.57 -17.63 14.04
C THR A 90 31.09 -17.93 14.21
N MET A 91 30.27 -17.86 13.14
CA MET A 91 28.82 -18.16 13.22
C MET A 91 28.51 -19.60 13.66
N ALA A 92 29.42 -20.55 13.41
CA ALA A 92 29.24 -21.95 13.81
C ALA A 92 29.56 -22.21 15.30
N HIS A 93 30.06 -21.22 16.04
CA HIS A 93 30.56 -21.36 17.40
C HIS A 93 29.98 -20.30 18.34
N ASP A 94 28.98 -20.68 19.13
CA ASP A 94 28.30 -19.78 20.09
C ASP A 94 29.25 -19.13 21.10
N ASP A 95 30.34 -19.80 21.49
CA ASP A 95 31.26 -19.29 22.51
C ASP A 95 32.17 -18.12 22.03
N LEU A 96 32.08 -17.72 20.75
CA LEU A 96 32.98 -16.74 20.11
C LEU A 96 32.37 -15.35 19.85
N HIS A 97 31.28 -14.99 20.54
CA HIS A 97 30.59 -13.69 20.36
C HIS A 97 31.50 -12.45 20.46
N PHE A 98 32.58 -12.51 21.26
CA PHE A 98 33.51 -11.38 21.40
C PHE A 98 34.35 -11.14 20.13
N ILE A 99 34.58 -12.16 19.31
CA ILE A 99 35.26 -12.04 18.02
C ILE A 99 34.27 -11.53 16.98
N ASP A 100 33.06 -12.08 16.96
CA ASP A 100 32.00 -11.65 16.03
C ASP A 100 31.68 -10.16 16.20
N ARG A 101 31.51 -9.69 17.44
CA ARG A 101 31.34 -8.27 17.74
C ARG A 101 32.52 -7.42 17.27
N LEU A 102 33.75 -7.89 17.47
CA LEU A 102 34.94 -7.16 17.02
C LEU A 102 35.01 -7.06 15.49
N VAL A 103 34.68 -8.15 14.78
CA VAL A 103 34.63 -8.17 13.31
C VAL A 103 33.57 -7.20 12.81
N PHE A 104 32.38 -7.21 13.42
CA PHE A 104 31.30 -6.27 13.10
C PHE A 104 31.72 -4.80 13.31
N ASP A 105 32.38 -4.49 14.43
CA ASP A 105 32.88 -3.15 14.71
C ASP A 105 33.94 -2.72 13.66
N LEU A 106 34.82 -3.64 13.24
CA LEU A 106 35.83 -3.39 12.22
C LEU A 106 35.22 -3.20 10.82
N GLN A 107 34.21 -4.00 10.44
CA GLN A 107 33.47 -3.83 9.18
C GLN A 107 32.77 -2.47 9.16
N SER A 108 32.02 -2.14 10.22
CA SER A 108 31.32 -0.85 10.34
C SER A 108 32.29 0.34 10.26
N LYS A 109 33.49 0.19 10.83
CA LYS A 109 34.52 1.23 10.78
C LYS A 109 35.14 1.37 9.39
N LEU A 110 35.40 0.25 8.71
CA LEU A 110 35.90 0.26 7.33
C LEU A 110 34.89 0.93 6.39
N ASP A 111 33.61 0.57 6.50
CA ASP A 111 32.53 1.18 5.72
C ASP A 111 32.45 2.70 5.96
N ARG A 112 32.60 3.14 7.21
CA ARG A 112 32.64 4.56 7.56
C ARG A 112 33.83 5.29 6.93
N ILE A 113 35.03 4.69 6.98
CA ILE A 113 36.26 5.25 6.41
C ILE A 113 36.12 5.45 4.89
N ILE A 114 35.58 4.44 4.19
CA ILE A 114 35.37 4.50 2.73
C ILE A 114 34.26 5.50 2.38
N SER A 115 33.16 5.49 3.14
CA SER A 115 32.04 6.40 2.93
C SER A 115 32.42 7.86 3.14
N TRP A 116 33.25 8.18 4.15
CA TRP A 116 33.74 9.54 4.37
C TRP A 116 34.55 10.03 3.16
N GLY A 117 35.42 9.19 2.60
CA GLY A 117 36.32 9.64 1.53
C GLY A 117 35.56 10.03 0.26
N GLN A 118 34.53 9.26 -0.12
CA GLN A 118 33.65 9.63 -1.22
C GLN A 118 32.85 10.92 -0.91
N GLN A 119 32.30 11.05 0.30
CA GLN A 119 31.58 12.26 0.71
C GLN A 119 32.48 13.50 0.68
N SER A 120 33.73 13.39 1.13
CA SER A 120 34.69 14.49 1.13
C SER A 120 35.07 14.93 -0.28
N ILE A 121 35.17 14.00 -1.24
CA ILE A 121 35.34 14.33 -2.66
C ILE A 121 34.14 15.12 -3.19
N ASP A 122 32.91 14.65 -2.92
CA ASP A 122 31.70 15.32 -3.43
C ASP A 122 31.54 16.73 -2.85
N LEU A 123 31.83 16.91 -1.56
CA LEU A 123 31.87 18.22 -0.90
C LEU A 123 32.96 19.13 -1.51
N TRP A 124 34.13 18.56 -1.83
CA TRP A 124 35.22 19.31 -2.45
C TRP A 124 34.88 19.74 -3.88
N ILE A 125 34.26 18.88 -4.68
CA ILE A 125 33.73 19.24 -6.01
C ILE A 125 32.67 20.35 -5.90
N GLY A 126 31.82 20.28 -4.88
CA GLY A 126 30.85 21.35 -4.58
C GLY A 126 31.54 22.69 -4.31
N TYR A 127 32.62 22.67 -3.51
CA TYR A 127 33.43 23.85 -3.21
C TYR A 127 34.15 24.38 -4.46
N ASP A 128 34.80 23.52 -5.23
CA ASP A 128 35.47 23.87 -6.49
C ASP A 128 34.51 24.60 -7.45
N ARG A 129 33.31 24.03 -7.67
CA ARG A 129 32.28 24.64 -8.51
C ARG A 129 31.84 26.01 -7.97
N HIS A 130 31.73 26.14 -6.66
CA HIS A 130 31.38 27.40 -6.01
C HIS A 130 32.46 28.46 -6.23
N VAL A 131 33.75 28.11 -6.10
CA VAL A 131 34.88 29.02 -6.37
C VAL A 131 34.88 29.47 -7.82
N HIS A 132 34.73 28.56 -8.78
CA HIS A 132 34.64 28.91 -10.20
C HIS A 132 33.43 29.79 -10.52
N LYS A 133 32.27 29.55 -9.89
CA LYS A 133 31.10 30.43 -10.00
C LYS A 133 31.40 31.81 -9.42
N PHE A 134 32.07 31.88 -8.28
CA PHE A 134 32.49 33.14 -7.67
C PHE A 134 33.44 33.93 -8.58
N ILE A 135 34.44 33.28 -9.17
CA ILE A 135 35.35 33.91 -10.14
C ILE A 135 34.54 34.50 -11.32
N ARG A 136 33.64 33.71 -11.92
CA ARG A 136 32.83 34.15 -13.07
C ARG A 136 31.84 35.27 -12.74
N THR A 137 31.27 35.27 -11.53
CA THR A 137 30.20 36.21 -11.16
C THR A 137 30.74 37.47 -10.48
N ALA A 138 31.68 37.34 -9.55
CA ALA A 138 32.20 38.46 -8.77
C ALA A 138 33.48 39.07 -9.38
N ILE A 139 34.43 38.23 -9.81
CA ILE A 139 35.75 38.71 -10.26
C ILE A 139 35.71 39.16 -11.72
N ASP A 140 35.14 38.34 -12.62
CA ASP A 140 35.10 38.66 -14.04
C ASP A 140 34.24 39.89 -14.35
N MET A 141 33.15 40.09 -13.58
CA MET A 141 32.26 41.25 -13.72
C MET A 141 32.85 42.54 -13.12
N ASP A 142 33.73 42.44 -12.13
CA ASP A 142 34.31 43.61 -11.45
C ASP A 142 35.85 43.57 -11.44
N LYS A 143 36.55 43.26 -12.53
CA LYS A 143 38.02 42.97 -12.56
C LYS A 143 38.96 43.83 -11.69
N ASN A 144 38.65 45.11 -11.46
CA ASN A 144 39.47 46.05 -10.67
C ASN A 144 38.96 46.31 -9.24
N ARG A 145 37.88 45.64 -8.81
CA ARG A 145 37.26 45.68 -7.49
C ARG A 145 36.61 47.02 -7.17
N VAL A 146 36.28 47.77 -8.22
CA VAL A 146 35.77 49.13 -8.11
C VAL A 146 34.31 49.10 -7.69
N PHE A 147 33.52 48.18 -8.25
CA PHE A 147 32.11 48.05 -7.89
C PHE A 147 31.97 47.61 -6.43
N ALA A 148 32.67 46.56 -6.00
CA ALA A 148 32.60 46.08 -4.61
C ALA A 148 33.06 47.13 -3.58
N GLN A 149 34.13 47.89 -3.87
CA GLN A 149 34.59 48.97 -3.00
C GLN A 149 33.56 50.10 -2.91
N ARG A 150 33.02 50.54 -4.04
CA ARG A 150 31.99 51.59 -4.08
C ARG A 150 30.68 51.14 -3.44
N LEU A 151 30.31 49.87 -3.59
CA LEU A 151 29.13 49.30 -2.93
C LEU A 151 29.31 49.32 -1.41
N ARG A 152 30.48 48.94 -0.89
CA ARG A 152 30.79 49.05 0.54
C ARG A 152 30.71 50.50 1.03
N GLN A 153 31.29 51.44 0.28
CA GLN A 153 31.19 52.88 0.61
C GLN A 153 29.73 53.37 0.56
N SER A 154 28.97 52.92 -0.44
CA SER A 154 27.55 53.27 -0.61
C SER A 154 26.70 52.77 0.55
N VAL A 155 27.02 51.63 1.16
CA VAL A 155 26.32 51.14 2.36
C VAL A 155 26.60 52.06 3.55
N GLN A 156 27.84 52.57 3.68
CA GLN A 156 28.20 53.51 4.74
C GLN A 156 27.51 54.88 4.59
N THR A 157 27.43 55.39 3.36
CA THR A 157 26.80 56.69 3.05
C THR A 157 25.32 56.59 2.66
N TYR A 158 24.69 55.42 2.84
CA TYR A 158 23.32 55.17 2.39
C TYR A 158 22.31 56.12 3.05
N PHE A 159 22.52 56.45 4.32
CA PHE A 159 21.61 57.30 5.09
C PHE A 159 21.71 58.80 4.73
N ASP A 160 22.76 59.23 4.03
CA ASP A 160 22.90 60.62 3.59
C ASP A 160 21.93 60.95 2.43
N ALA A 161 21.69 59.97 1.55
CA ALA A 161 20.74 60.05 0.45
C ALA A 161 20.12 58.66 0.16
N PRO A 162 19.08 58.26 0.91
CA PRO A 162 18.46 56.95 0.76
C PRO A 162 17.76 56.78 -0.58
N TRP A 163 17.83 55.57 -1.13
CA TRP A 163 17.15 55.19 -2.36
C TRP A 163 16.63 53.76 -2.24
N ALA A 164 15.55 53.45 -2.95
CA ALA A 164 14.93 52.12 -2.95
C ALA A 164 14.88 51.54 -4.36
N LEU A 165 15.04 50.22 -4.48
CA LEU A 165 14.80 49.51 -5.72
C LEU A 165 13.29 49.39 -5.97
N THR A 166 12.87 49.66 -7.20
CA THR A 166 11.53 49.35 -7.65
C THR A 166 11.49 47.91 -8.14
N TYR A 167 10.44 47.19 -7.78
CA TYR A 167 10.17 45.84 -8.27
C TYR A 167 8.69 45.72 -8.63
N ALA A 168 8.37 44.79 -9.53
CA ALA A 168 6.98 44.52 -9.88
C ALA A 168 6.27 43.88 -8.67
N ASN A 169 5.24 44.54 -8.18
CA ASN A 169 4.41 44.04 -7.08
C ASN A 169 2.95 44.05 -7.53
N ALA A 170 2.53 42.98 -8.18
CA ALA A 170 1.14 42.84 -8.61
C ALA A 170 0.24 42.58 -7.40
N ASP A 171 -0.94 43.19 -7.41
CA ASP A 171 -1.96 42.90 -6.41
C ASP A 171 -2.31 41.42 -6.44
N ARG A 172 -2.30 40.78 -5.27
CA ARG A 172 -2.71 39.38 -5.15
C ARG A 172 -4.20 39.26 -5.42
N LEU A 173 -4.60 38.18 -6.08
CA LEU A 173 -6.01 37.86 -6.25
C LEU A 173 -6.64 37.66 -4.87
N LEU A 174 -7.58 38.54 -4.51
CA LEU A 174 -8.38 38.38 -3.31
C LEU A 174 -9.43 37.32 -3.59
N ASP A 175 -9.27 36.18 -2.96
CA ASP A 175 -10.25 35.10 -3.01
C ASP A 175 -11.11 35.12 -1.75
N MET A 176 -12.35 34.68 -1.88
CA MET A 176 -13.20 34.44 -0.72
C MET A 176 -12.65 33.23 0.02
N ARG A 177 -12.80 33.21 1.35
CA ARG A 177 -12.48 31.99 2.09
C ARG A 177 -13.42 30.90 1.62
N ASP A 178 -12.86 29.74 1.30
CA ASP A 178 -13.63 28.54 1.04
C ASP A 178 -14.23 28.08 2.39
N GLU A 179 -15.51 28.43 2.62
CA GLU A 179 -16.23 28.09 3.85
C GLU A 179 -16.80 26.66 3.82
N GLU A 180 -16.40 25.81 2.86
CA GLU A 180 -16.90 24.43 2.77
C GLU A 180 -16.31 23.47 3.81
N MET A 181 -15.24 23.83 4.53
CA MET A 181 -14.58 22.92 5.49
C MET A 181 -14.83 23.20 6.99
N ALA A 182 -15.76 24.09 7.36
CA ALA A 182 -16.00 24.42 8.77
C ALA A 182 -17.48 24.39 9.23
N LEU A 183 -18.43 24.03 8.36
CA LEU A 183 -19.83 23.93 8.74
C LEU A 183 -20.39 22.55 8.37
N ARG A 184 -20.31 21.65 9.36
CA ARG A 184 -20.93 20.31 9.51
C ARG A 184 -20.04 19.12 9.16
N ASP A 185 -19.40 18.57 10.20
CA ASP A 185 -19.01 17.15 10.28
C ASP A 185 -20.23 16.21 10.44
N GLU A 186 -21.44 16.74 10.44
CA GLU A 186 -22.65 15.94 10.40
C GLU A 186 -23.03 15.72 8.94
N GLU A 187 -22.37 14.77 8.28
CA GLU A 187 -23.04 13.99 7.24
C GLU A 187 -24.34 13.46 7.86
N VAL A 188 -25.47 14.08 7.50
CA VAL A 188 -26.80 13.61 7.90
C VAL A 188 -27.03 12.29 7.18
N THR A 189 -26.52 11.23 7.78
CA THR A 189 -26.86 9.86 7.45
C THR A 189 -28.27 9.64 8.00
N GLY A 190 -29.23 9.39 7.11
CA GLY A 190 -30.60 9.10 7.52
C GLY A 190 -30.62 7.89 8.47
N GLU A 191 -31.47 7.94 9.50
CA GLU A 191 -31.63 6.82 10.42
C GLU A 191 -32.14 5.59 9.66
N LEU A 192 -31.41 4.48 9.80
CA LEU A 192 -31.88 3.18 9.30
C LEU A 192 -33.09 2.72 10.13
N PRO A 193 -34.20 2.27 9.51
CA PRO A 193 -35.33 1.73 10.24
C PRO A 193 -34.92 0.51 11.10
N PRO A 194 -35.54 0.30 12.27
CA PRO A 194 -35.26 -0.86 13.10
C PRO A 194 -35.77 -2.17 12.46
N ASP A 195 -35.18 -3.28 12.93
CA ASP A 195 -35.13 -4.63 12.33
C ASP A 195 -36.44 -5.24 11.79
N LEU A 196 -36.27 -6.19 10.86
CA LEU A 196 -37.31 -7.01 10.22
C LEU A 196 -38.24 -7.70 11.24
N GLU A 197 -39.54 -7.40 11.15
CA GLU A 197 -40.59 -8.20 11.79
C GLU A 197 -41.08 -9.29 10.81
N TYR A 198 -41.13 -10.54 11.28
CA TYR A 198 -41.69 -11.65 10.50
C TYR A 198 -43.08 -11.99 11.03
N GLU A 199 -44.06 -12.14 10.12
CA GLU A 199 -45.37 -12.71 10.41
C GLU A 199 -45.45 -14.14 9.86
N GLU A 200 -45.87 -15.10 10.69
CA GLU A 200 -46.10 -16.49 10.27
C GLU A 200 -47.50 -16.64 9.65
N PHE A 201 -47.57 -17.14 8.42
CA PHE A 201 -48.82 -17.46 7.74
C PHE A 201 -49.19 -18.93 7.96
N ASN A 202 -50.29 -19.19 8.68
CA ASN A 202 -50.60 -20.51 9.21
C ASN A 202 -51.18 -21.49 8.16
N GLU A 203 -50.58 -22.69 8.04
CA GLU A 203 -50.81 -23.73 7.03
C GLU A 203 -52.04 -24.61 7.30
N ILE A 204 -53.25 -24.03 7.28
CA ILE A 204 -54.50 -24.82 7.36
C ILE A 204 -54.66 -25.76 6.15
N ARG A 205 -53.94 -25.52 5.05
CA ARG A 205 -54.03 -26.30 3.79
C ARG A 205 -53.40 -27.69 3.91
N GLU A 206 -52.27 -27.83 4.60
CA GLU A 206 -51.57 -29.13 4.67
C GLU A 206 -52.37 -30.16 5.46
N GLN A 207 -52.97 -29.76 6.58
CA GLN A 207 -53.82 -30.63 7.38
C GLN A 207 -55.03 -31.15 6.58
N LEU A 208 -55.62 -30.29 5.74
CA LEU A 208 -56.73 -30.70 4.87
C LEU A 208 -56.27 -31.71 3.81
N ALA A 209 -55.08 -31.50 3.23
CA ALA A 209 -54.52 -32.40 2.23
C ALA A 209 -54.24 -33.79 2.79
N ALA A 210 -53.64 -33.88 3.98
CA ALA A 210 -53.37 -35.15 4.66
C ALA A 210 -54.67 -35.92 4.95
N MET A 211 -55.72 -35.24 5.41
CA MET A 211 -57.01 -35.88 5.70
C MET A 211 -57.69 -36.44 4.43
N ILE A 212 -57.65 -35.69 3.33
CA ILE A 212 -58.23 -36.13 2.05
C ILE A 212 -57.45 -37.32 1.48
N GLU A 213 -56.12 -37.32 1.60
CA GLU A 213 -55.26 -38.43 1.15
C GLU A 213 -55.62 -39.74 1.88
N GLU A 214 -55.77 -39.69 3.21
CA GLU A 214 -56.16 -40.86 4.00
C GLU A 214 -57.53 -41.42 3.56
N GLN A 215 -58.49 -40.54 3.27
CA GLN A 215 -59.82 -40.96 2.82
C GLN A 215 -59.80 -41.56 1.41
N LEU A 216 -59.00 -41.01 0.50
CA LEU A 216 -58.87 -41.55 -0.86
C LEU A 216 -58.07 -42.87 -0.91
N ALA A 217 -57.16 -43.11 0.05
CA ALA A 217 -56.39 -44.35 0.13
C ALA A 217 -57.27 -45.62 0.22
N VAL A 218 -58.50 -45.50 0.75
CA VAL A 218 -59.47 -46.62 0.82
C VAL A 218 -59.79 -47.21 -0.55
N TYR A 219 -59.82 -46.39 -1.61
CA TYR A 219 -60.06 -46.85 -2.98
C TYR A 219 -58.92 -47.73 -3.49
N LYS A 220 -57.67 -47.37 -3.16
CA LYS A 220 -56.47 -48.15 -3.47
C LYS A 220 -56.48 -49.48 -2.72
N THR A 221 -56.80 -49.50 -1.42
CA THR A 221 -56.82 -50.73 -0.62
C THR A 221 -57.87 -51.73 -1.12
N ARG A 222 -59.03 -51.24 -1.60
CA ARG A 222 -60.14 -52.07 -2.09
C ARG A 222 -60.10 -52.39 -3.58
N GLN A 223 -59.15 -51.81 -4.34
CA GLN A 223 -59.11 -51.83 -5.81
C GLN A 223 -60.45 -51.45 -6.46
N ALA A 224 -61.15 -50.48 -5.87
CA ALA A 224 -62.43 -49.99 -6.40
C ALA A 224 -62.16 -48.77 -7.31
N PRO A 225 -62.80 -48.65 -8.49
CA PRO A 225 -62.55 -47.55 -9.40
C PRO A 225 -62.93 -46.18 -8.80
N LEU A 226 -62.07 -45.18 -8.95
CA LEU A 226 -62.25 -43.83 -8.41
C LEU A 226 -62.72 -42.87 -9.51
N ASP A 227 -64.01 -42.50 -9.45
CA ASP A 227 -64.59 -41.46 -10.31
C ASP A 227 -64.48 -40.08 -9.66
N LEU A 228 -63.57 -39.27 -10.18
CA LEU A 228 -63.28 -37.92 -9.72
C LEU A 228 -64.51 -36.99 -9.75
N GLY A 229 -65.41 -37.15 -10.72
CA GLY A 229 -66.58 -36.27 -10.82
C GLY A 229 -67.55 -36.46 -9.65
N LEU A 230 -67.77 -37.71 -9.24
CA LEU A 230 -68.62 -38.06 -8.10
C LEU A 230 -67.93 -37.68 -6.78
N VAL A 231 -66.66 -38.06 -6.63
CA VAL A 231 -65.92 -37.85 -5.39
C VAL A 231 -65.72 -36.37 -5.09
N VAL A 232 -65.32 -35.57 -6.08
CA VAL A 232 -65.18 -34.13 -5.91
C VAL A 232 -66.54 -33.49 -5.58
N ARG A 233 -67.63 -33.90 -6.23
CA ARG A 233 -68.97 -33.38 -5.91
C ARG A 233 -69.37 -33.68 -4.46
N ASP A 234 -69.11 -34.89 -3.98
CA ASP A 234 -69.45 -35.30 -2.62
C ASP A 234 -68.61 -34.57 -1.56
N TYR A 235 -67.32 -34.33 -1.84
CA TYR A 235 -66.47 -33.49 -0.99
C TYR A 235 -66.93 -32.03 -0.99
N LEU A 236 -67.23 -31.47 -2.17
CA LEU A 236 -67.66 -30.07 -2.28
C LEU A 236 -68.99 -29.81 -1.55
N ALA A 237 -69.85 -30.82 -1.41
CA ALA A 237 -71.08 -30.71 -0.63
C ALA A 237 -70.83 -30.52 0.88
N GLN A 238 -69.69 -30.99 1.40
CA GLN A 238 -69.34 -30.90 2.83
C GLN A 238 -68.68 -29.58 3.22
N TYR A 239 -68.16 -28.82 2.26
CA TYR A 239 -67.43 -27.57 2.51
C TYR A 239 -68.16 -26.34 1.98
N PRO A 240 -67.98 -25.16 2.60
CA PRO A 240 -68.57 -23.92 2.11
C PRO A 240 -67.94 -23.48 0.78
N ARG A 241 -68.72 -22.80 -0.05
CA ARG A 241 -68.34 -22.39 -1.42
C ARG A 241 -67.01 -21.66 -1.52
N ALA A 242 -66.65 -20.85 -0.51
CA ALA A 242 -65.40 -20.10 -0.49
C ALA A 242 -64.14 -20.99 -0.58
N ARG A 243 -64.21 -22.26 -0.13
CA ARG A 243 -63.09 -23.20 -0.15
C ARG A 243 -63.19 -24.25 -1.27
N HIS A 244 -64.21 -24.18 -2.12
CA HIS A 244 -64.46 -25.20 -3.15
C HIS A 244 -63.29 -25.37 -4.11
N PHE A 245 -62.63 -24.28 -4.51
CA PHE A 245 -61.48 -24.37 -5.41
C PHE A 245 -60.30 -25.12 -4.75
N ASP A 246 -59.98 -24.75 -3.52
CA ASP A 246 -58.86 -25.35 -2.79
C ASP A 246 -59.12 -26.84 -2.50
N VAL A 247 -60.33 -27.17 -2.03
CA VAL A 247 -60.73 -28.55 -1.78
C VAL A 247 -60.71 -29.36 -3.08
N ALA A 248 -61.31 -28.87 -4.17
CA ALA A 248 -61.32 -29.59 -5.44
C ALA A 248 -59.90 -29.81 -5.97
N ARG A 249 -59.03 -28.80 -5.90
CA ARG A 249 -57.63 -28.92 -6.32
C ARG A 249 -56.89 -29.98 -5.50
N ILE A 250 -57.05 -29.96 -4.17
CA ILE A 250 -56.38 -30.92 -3.28
C ILE A 250 -56.88 -32.34 -3.54
N VAL A 251 -58.20 -32.54 -3.66
CA VAL A 251 -58.78 -33.86 -3.97
C VAL A 251 -58.25 -34.40 -5.30
N VAL A 252 -58.20 -33.56 -6.35
CA VAL A 252 -57.68 -33.97 -7.66
C VAL A 252 -56.19 -34.31 -7.57
N ASP A 253 -55.38 -33.46 -6.92
CA ASP A 253 -53.94 -33.69 -6.79
C ASP A 253 -53.64 -34.99 -6.04
N GLN A 254 -54.36 -35.26 -4.94
CA GLN A 254 -54.21 -36.49 -4.17
C GLN A 254 -54.74 -37.72 -4.92
N ALA A 255 -55.85 -37.58 -5.65
CA ALA A 255 -56.40 -38.67 -6.45
C ALA A 255 -55.46 -39.13 -7.58
N VAL A 256 -54.83 -38.20 -8.29
CA VAL A 256 -53.87 -38.53 -9.36
C VAL A 256 -52.62 -39.21 -8.82
N ARG A 257 -52.18 -38.88 -7.59
CA ARG A 257 -51.06 -39.55 -6.94
C ARG A 257 -51.34 -41.02 -6.60
N LEU A 258 -52.60 -41.39 -6.42
CA LEU A 258 -52.97 -42.75 -6.03
C LEU A 258 -52.89 -43.77 -7.16
N GLY A 259 -53.12 -43.35 -8.41
CA GLY A 259 -53.21 -44.25 -9.56
C GLY A 259 -53.47 -43.52 -10.88
N ILE A 260 -53.52 -44.28 -11.97
CA ILE A 260 -53.73 -43.76 -13.33
C ILE A 260 -54.95 -44.46 -13.95
N ALA A 261 -55.70 -43.75 -14.77
CA ALA A 261 -56.78 -44.36 -15.55
C ALA A 261 -56.19 -45.09 -16.78
N GLN A 262 -56.47 -46.39 -16.95
CA GLN A 262 -56.01 -47.12 -18.14
C GLN A 262 -56.55 -46.51 -19.44
N ALA A 263 -57.73 -45.88 -19.37
CA ALA A 263 -58.34 -45.18 -20.48
C ALA A 263 -57.51 -43.98 -20.98
N ASP A 264 -56.62 -43.40 -20.16
CA ASP A 264 -55.75 -42.30 -20.60
C ASP A 264 -54.84 -42.73 -21.77
N PHE A 265 -54.41 -44.01 -21.81
CA PHE A 265 -53.57 -44.55 -22.88
C PHE A 265 -54.29 -44.73 -24.22
N THR A 266 -55.63 -44.65 -24.25
CA THR A 266 -56.41 -44.80 -25.48
C THR A 266 -56.42 -43.53 -26.35
N GLY A 267 -55.89 -42.42 -25.83
CA GLY A 267 -55.78 -41.14 -26.56
C GLY A 267 -57.10 -40.40 -26.77
N LEU A 268 -58.21 -40.87 -26.18
CA LEU A 268 -59.51 -40.20 -26.23
C LEU A 268 -59.66 -39.24 -25.03
N PRO A 269 -59.99 -37.96 -25.24
CA PRO A 269 -60.18 -37.02 -24.15
C PRO A 269 -61.44 -37.36 -23.32
N PRO A 270 -61.40 -37.34 -21.98
CA PRO A 270 -62.59 -37.55 -21.16
C PRO A 270 -63.61 -36.43 -21.37
N LYS A 271 -64.89 -36.69 -21.12
CA LYS A 271 -65.92 -35.65 -21.13
C LYS A 271 -65.87 -34.84 -19.82
N TRP A 272 -66.17 -33.55 -19.91
CA TRP A 272 -66.35 -32.70 -18.73
C TRP A 272 -67.58 -33.14 -17.93
N GLN A 273 -67.36 -33.56 -16.69
CA GLN A 273 -68.41 -33.94 -15.75
C GLN A 273 -68.70 -32.79 -14.78
N PRO A 274 -69.97 -32.40 -14.54
CA PRO A 274 -70.31 -31.35 -13.58
C PRO A 274 -70.09 -31.81 -12.14
N ILE A 275 -69.35 -31.00 -11.37
CA ILE A 275 -69.04 -31.25 -9.95
C ILE A 275 -69.85 -30.36 -9.00
N ASN A 276 -70.56 -29.36 -9.51
CA ASN A 276 -71.57 -28.60 -8.76
C ASN A 276 -72.63 -27.99 -9.69
N ASP A 277 -73.72 -27.48 -9.10
CA ASP A 277 -74.82 -26.85 -9.84
C ASP A 277 -74.49 -25.43 -10.34
N TYR A 278 -73.32 -24.88 -9.95
CA TYR A 278 -72.89 -23.51 -10.27
C TYR A 278 -71.91 -23.44 -11.46
N GLY A 279 -71.76 -24.53 -12.20
CA GLY A 279 -71.01 -24.58 -13.47
C GLY A 279 -69.58 -25.10 -13.39
N ALA A 280 -69.09 -25.53 -12.21
CA ALA A 280 -67.79 -26.17 -12.11
C ALA A 280 -67.84 -27.60 -12.66
N LYS A 281 -66.81 -27.98 -13.42
CA LYS A 281 -66.71 -29.29 -14.08
C LYS A 281 -65.30 -29.84 -13.91
N VAL A 282 -65.18 -31.16 -13.84
CA VAL A 282 -63.91 -31.90 -13.85
C VAL A 282 -63.85 -32.76 -15.10
N GLN A 283 -62.70 -32.78 -15.75
CA GLN A 283 -62.41 -33.63 -16.89
C GLN A 283 -61.36 -34.65 -16.47
N ALA A 284 -61.80 -35.86 -16.18
CA ALA A 284 -60.92 -36.98 -15.84
C ALA A 284 -61.57 -38.29 -16.24
N HIS A 285 -60.75 -39.27 -16.61
CA HIS A 285 -61.18 -40.67 -16.71
C HIS A 285 -61.24 -41.29 -15.32
N VAL A 286 -61.98 -42.40 -15.19
CA VAL A 286 -62.09 -43.13 -13.93
C VAL A 286 -60.76 -43.83 -13.65
N ILE A 287 -60.16 -43.58 -12.49
CA ILE A 287 -58.90 -44.20 -12.09
C ILE A 287 -59.20 -45.64 -11.66
N ASP A 288 -58.72 -46.60 -12.44
CA ASP A 288 -58.97 -48.04 -12.29
C ASP A 288 -57.68 -48.86 -12.02
N LYS A 289 -56.51 -48.21 -12.07
CA LYS A 289 -55.22 -48.84 -11.78
C LYS A 289 -54.44 -48.06 -10.72
N TYR A 290 -54.21 -48.70 -9.57
CA TYR A 290 -53.51 -48.16 -8.39
C TYR A 290 -52.09 -48.68 -8.21
#